data_AF-A0ABD7GS92-F1
#
_entry.id   AF-A0ABD7GS92-F1
#
_cell.length_a   1.000
_cell.length_b   1.000
_cell.length_c   1.000
_cell.angle_alpha   90.00
_cell.angle_beta   90.00
_cell.angle_gamma   90.00
#
_symmetry.space_group_name_H-M   'P 1'
#
loop_
_entity.id
_entity.type
_entity.pdbx_description
1 polymer ?
#
loop_
_entity_poly.entity_id
_entity_poly.type
_entity_poly.pdbx_seq_one_letter_code
_entity_poly.pdbx_strand_id
1 'polypeptide(L)'
;MVMKYLIAAGFILISFNSMANNGQLKKTNIPVQAQESIKTENDFINAAIKDGYQTQRNLAFAYQTGSSKTGGFDFIKKDETKSCAWRKILLVSNPDKMNSTDPMNERQSCRNLDFKQDEEVWKIVYRYLPLIDEAKAKGEYMVKKDVEPESNEPIIIDVTE
;
A
#
# COMPACT_ATOMS: atom_id res chain seq x y z
N MET A 1 -15.22 6.66 58.83
CA MET A 1 -15.14 5.77 57.65
C MET A 1 -13.80 6.06 56.99
N VAL A 2 -12.91 5.07 56.99
CA VAL A 2 -11.46 5.22 56.80
C VAL A 2 -11.10 5.00 55.33
N MET A 3 -10.41 5.96 54.73
CA MET A 3 -9.76 5.83 53.43
C MET A 3 -8.27 5.60 53.66
N LYS A 4 -7.72 4.47 53.17
CA LYS A 4 -6.28 4.19 53.07
C LYS A 4 -6.08 2.93 52.21
N TYR A 5 -5.64 3.11 50.97
CA TYR A 5 -4.98 2.06 50.20
C TYR A 5 -3.53 2.48 50.00
N LEU A 6 -2.62 1.75 50.67
CA LEU A 6 -1.18 1.78 50.47
C LEU A 6 -0.85 0.74 49.38
N ILE A 7 -0.30 1.17 48.26
CA ILE A 7 0.34 0.26 47.29
C ILE A 7 1.85 0.36 47.50
N ALA A 8 2.42 -0.68 48.11
CA ALA A 8 3.85 -0.85 48.25
C ALA A 8 4.43 -1.35 46.91
N ALA A 9 5.30 -0.54 46.30
CA ALA A 9 6.09 -0.93 45.14
C ALA A 9 7.23 -1.84 45.58
N GLY A 10 7.05 -3.15 45.42
CA GLY A 10 8.11 -4.15 45.58
C GLY A 10 8.98 -4.21 44.32
N PHE A 11 10.21 -3.70 44.41
CA PHE A 11 11.26 -3.94 43.44
C PHE A 11 11.67 -5.42 43.48
N ILE A 12 11.33 -6.19 42.45
CA ILE A 12 11.90 -7.53 42.24
C ILE A 12 13.19 -7.36 41.42
N LEU A 13 14.33 -7.41 42.12
CA LEU A 13 15.64 -7.57 41.50
C LEU A 13 15.82 -9.05 41.10
N ILE A 14 15.66 -9.37 39.82
CA ILE A 14 16.07 -10.66 39.28
C ILE A 14 17.53 -10.55 38.87
N SER A 15 18.41 -11.08 39.71
CA SER A 15 19.81 -11.29 39.43
C SER A 15 19.96 -12.40 38.39
N PHE A 16 20.38 -12.07 37.17
CA PHE A 16 20.82 -13.09 36.20
C PHE A 16 22.28 -13.44 36.47
N ASN A 17 22.51 -14.62 37.04
CA ASN A 17 23.82 -15.25 37.09
C ASN A 17 24.30 -15.53 35.66
N SER A 18 25.51 -15.08 35.37
CA SER A 18 26.24 -15.41 34.15
C SER A 18 26.60 -16.90 34.15
N MET A 19 26.08 -17.66 33.20
CA MET A 19 26.62 -18.98 32.82
C MET A 19 27.08 -18.89 31.37
N ALA A 20 28.39 -18.98 31.20
CA ALA A 20 29.02 -19.18 29.91
C ALA A 20 28.54 -20.53 29.34
N ASN A 21 27.87 -20.49 28.19
CA ASN A 21 27.66 -21.67 27.37
C ASN A 21 28.39 -21.47 26.04
N ASN A 22 29.53 -22.14 25.93
CA ASN A 22 30.33 -22.25 24.72
C ASN A 22 29.66 -23.28 23.80
N GLY A 23 28.60 -22.85 23.13
CA GLY A 23 27.96 -23.59 22.05
C GLY A 23 28.09 -22.77 20.78
N GLN A 24 28.93 -23.20 19.84
CA GLN A 24 28.91 -22.64 18.50
C GLN A 24 27.52 -22.87 17.89
N LEU A 25 26.71 -21.81 17.85
CA LEU A 25 25.48 -21.78 17.07
C LEU A 25 25.89 -21.87 15.60
N LYS A 26 25.76 -23.08 15.07
CA LYS A 26 25.74 -23.42 13.64
C LYS A 26 24.97 -22.33 12.89
N LYS A 27 25.66 -21.52 12.09
CA LYS A 27 25.03 -20.57 11.15
C LYS A 27 24.06 -21.38 10.30
N THR A 28 22.78 -21.26 10.62
CA THR A 28 21.73 -21.77 9.77
C THR A 28 21.66 -20.78 8.61
N ASN A 29 22.07 -21.22 7.42
CA ASN A 29 21.87 -20.46 6.19
C ASN A 29 20.36 -20.38 5.97
N ILE A 30 19.73 -19.36 6.54
CA ILE A 30 18.38 -18.95 6.16
C ILE A 30 18.56 -18.37 4.75
N PRO A 31 17.91 -18.93 3.72
CA PRO A 31 17.90 -18.29 2.40
C PRO A 31 17.35 -16.88 2.61
N VAL A 32 18.06 -15.87 2.10
CA VAL A 32 17.60 -14.48 2.07
C VAL A 32 16.35 -14.45 1.19
N GLN A 33 15.20 -14.80 1.76
CA GLN A 33 13.91 -14.46 1.20
C GLN A 33 13.91 -12.95 1.12
N ALA A 34 13.81 -12.42 -0.10
CA ALA A 34 13.69 -11.01 -0.36
C ALA A 34 12.63 -10.45 0.58
N GLN A 35 13.06 -9.63 1.54
CA GLN A 35 12.17 -8.98 2.48
C GLN A 35 11.33 -8.01 1.66
N GLU A 36 10.10 -8.41 1.33
CA GLU A 36 9.15 -7.60 0.58
C GLU A 36 8.96 -6.30 1.36
N SER A 37 9.43 -5.18 0.79
CA SER A 37 9.39 -3.90 1.48
C SER A 37 7.94 -3.48 1.65
N ILE A 38 7.50 -3.24 2.88
CA ILE A 38 6.15 -2.78 3.19
C ILE A 38 5.85 -1.53 2.37
N LYS A 39 4.87 -1.60 1.48
CA LYS A 39 4.48 -0.46 0.64
C LYS A 39 3.61 0.52 1.43
N THR A 40 3.83 1.80 1.19
CA THR A 40 3.10 2.91 1.82
C THR A 40 2.00 3.44 0.90
N GLU A 41 1.06 4.22 1.46
CA GLU A 41 0.05 4.91 0.66
C GLU A 41 0.67 5.76 -0.47
N ASN A 42 1.78 6.43 -0.17
CA ASN A 42 2.50 7.24 -1.15
C ASN A 42 3.07 6.41 -2.30
N ASP A 43 3.51 5.18 -2.04
CA ASP A 43 4.00 4.30 -3.10
C ASP A 43 2.88 3.95 -4.07
N PHE A 44 1.67 3.74 -3.56
CA PHE A 44 0.50 3.46 -4.40
C PHE A 44 0.03 4.69 -5.18
N ILE A 45 0.08 5.86 -4.55
CA ILE A 45 -0.19 7.14 -5.22
C ILE A 45 0.82 7.36 -6.36
N ASN A 46 2.11 7.17 -6.10
CA ASN A 46 3.15 7.32 -7.11
C ASN A 46 2.98 6.31 -8.25
N ALA A 47 2.63 5.06 -7.92
CA ALA A 47 2.30 4.06 -8.92
C ALA A 47 1.06 4.46 -9.74
N ALA A 48 0.00 5.01 -9.12
CA ALA A 48 -1.18 5.46 -9.84
C ALA A 48 -0.94 6.68 -10.74
N ILE A 49 0.01 7.55 -10.37
CA ILE A 49 0.48 8.66 -11.20
C ILE A 49 1.24 8.14 -12.43
N LYS A 50 2.11 7.14 -12.27
CA LYS A 50 2.99 6.64 -13.35
C LYS A 50 2.38 5.52 -14.17
N ASP A 51 1.88 4.47 -13.54
CA ASP A 51 1.41 3.24 -14.19
C ASP A 51 -0.05 3.36 -14.71
N GLY A 52 -0.74 4.45 -14.36
CA GLY A 52 -1.95 4.92 -15.02
C GLY A 52 -3.21 4.08 -14.83
N TYR A 53 -3.99 3.91 -15.90
CA TYR A 53 -5.40 3.46 -15.88
C TYR A 53 -5.74 2.36 -14.86
N GLN A 54 -5.10 1.18 -14.94
CA GLN A 54 -5.47 0.06 -14.07
C GLN A 54 -5.03 0.30 -12.62
N THR A 55 -3.88 0.94 -12.40
CA THR A 55 -3.37 1.26 -11.06
C THR A 55 -4.25 2.31 -10.38
N GLN A 56 -4.75 3.30 -11.13
CA GLN A 56 -5.73 4.28 -10.64
C GLN A 56 -7.07 3.62 -10.26
N ARG A 57 -7.57 2.66 -11.06
CA ARG A 57 -8.77 1.87 -10.73
C ARG A 57 -8.58 1.09 -9.44
N ASN A 58 -7.44 0.42 -9.30
CA ASN A 58 -7.12 -0.36 -8.12
C ASN A 58 -7.03 0.54 -6.88
N LEU A 59 -6.40 1.71 -7.02
CA LEU A 59 -6.21 2.64 -5.90
C LEU A 59 -7.57 3.20 -5.42
N ALA A 60 -8.43 3.61 -6.35
CA ALA A 60 -9.79 4.05 -6.04
C ALA A 60 -10.60 2.97 -5.34
N PHE A 61 -10.47 1.71 -5.76
CA PHE A 61 -11.15 0.56 -5.16
C PHE A 61 -10.60 0.21 -3.76
N ALA A 62 -9.29 0.29 -3.57
CA ALA A 62 -8.66 0.06 -2.27
C ALA A 62 -9.14 1.10 -1.24
N TYR A 63 -9.21 2.38 -1.60
CA TYR A 63 -9.85 3.40 -0.75
C TYR A 63 -11.33 3.13 -0.50
N GLN A 64 -12.06 2.55 -1.46
CA GLN A 64 -13.48 2.25 -1.30
C GLN A 64 -13.73 1.11 -0.28
N THR A 65 -12.86 0.10 -0.29
CA THR A 65 -13.08 -1.15 0.47
C THR A 65 -12.22 -1.27 1.72
N GLY A 66 -11.15 -0.48 1.84
CA GLY A 66 -10.15 -0.63 2.89
C GLY A 66 -9.36 -1.93 2.80
N SER A 67 -9.28 -2.55 1.62
CA SER A 67 -8.66 -3.87 1.43
C SER A 67 -7.60 -3.90 0.35
N SER A 68 -6.52 -4.63 0.66
CA SER A 68 -5.37 -4.96 -0.17
C SER A 68 -5.62 -6.09 -1.19
N LYS A 69 -6.62 -6.93 -0.94
CA LYS A 69 -6.71 -8.27 -1.56
C LYS A 69 -7.11 -8.28 -3.04
N THR A 70 -7.55 -7.14 -3.57
CA THR A 70 -8.00 -6.98 -4.96
C THR A 70 -7.31 -5.76 -5.53
N GLY A 71 -6.02 -5.88 -5.85
CA GLY A 71 -5.28 -4.78 -6.51
C GLY A 71 -3.77 -4.71 -6.31
N GLY A 72 -3.18 -5.49 -5.39
CA GLY A 72 -1.71 -5.56 -5.22
C GLY A 72 -1.10 -4.48 -4.30
N PHE A 73 -1.86 -3.99 -3.32
CA PHE A 73 -1.41 -2.97 -2.38
C PHE A 73 -1.43 -3.50 -0.96
N ASP A 74 -0.35 -3.39 -0.18
CA ASP A 74 -0.40 -3.55 1.28
C ASP A 74 -1.41 -2.56 1.87
N PHE A 75 -2.18 -2.99 2.87
CA PHE A 75 -3.31 -2.29 3.49
C PHE A 75 -3.45 -0.76 3.24
N ILE A 76 -4.56 -0.34 2.62
CA ILE A 76 -4.97 1.07 2.51
C ILE A 76 -6.21 1.29 3.38
N LYS A 77 -6.24 2.34 4.20
CA LYS A 77 -7.40 2.70 5.02
C LYS A 77 -8.58 3.11 4.11
N LYS A 78 -9.78 2.62 4.41
CA LYS A 78 -11.01 3.05 3.72
C LYS A 78 -11.18 4.57 3.82
N ASP A 79 -11.42 5.23 2.69
CA ASP A 79 -11.59 6.67 2.54
C ASP A 79 -12.46 6.97 1.30
N GLU A 80 -13.71 7.38 1.52
CA GLU A 80 -14.67 7.62 0.43
C GLU A 80 -14.30 8.86 -0.40
N THR A 81 -13.74 9.89 0.24
CA THR A 81 -13.23 11.10 -0.42
C THR A 81 -12.11 10.75 -1.39
N LYS A 82 -11.08 10.01 -0.93
CA LYS A 82 -9.98 9.58 -1.81
C LYS A 82 -10.46 8.62 -2.90
N SER A 83 -11.40 7.73 -2.59
CA SER A 83 -11.99 6.85 -3.60
C SER A 83 -12.64 7.65 -4.74
N CYS A 84 -13.52 8.59 -4.41
CA CYS A 84 -14.18 9.46 -5.39
C CYS A 84 -13.16 10.28 -6.19
N ALA A 85 -12.16 10.87 -5.53
CA ALA A 85 -11.13 11.66 -6.20
C ALA A 85 -10.34 10.84 -7.24
N TRP A 86 -9.90 9.63 -6.89
CA TRP A 86 -9.19 8.76 -7.82
C TRP A 86 -10.06 8.25 -8.96
N ARG A 87 -11.38 8.07 -8.75
CA ARG A 87 -12.32 7.82 -9.86
C ARG A 87 -12.41 9.01 -10.81
N LYS A 88 -12.50 10.24 -10.30
CA LYS A 88 -12.51 11.44 -11.17
C LYS A 88 -11.18 11.60 -11.93
N ILE A 89 -10.04 11.42 -11.26
CA ILE A 89 -8.71 11.45 -11.90
C ILE A 89 -8.63 10.41 -13.03
N LEU A 90 -9.11 9.18 -12.79
CA LEU A 90 -9.17 8.13 -13.80
C LEU A 90 -9.93 8.58 -15.04
N LEU A 91 -11.13 9.16 -14.85
CA LEU A 91 -11.98 9.58 -15.97
C LEU A 91 -11.34 10.69 -16.80
N VAL A 92 -10.68 11.65 -16.13
CA VAL A 92 -10.05 12.78 -16.80
C VAL A 92 -8.74 12.38 -17.48
N SER A 93 -7.92 11.56 -16.81
CA SER A 93 -6.57 11.26 -17.30
C SER A 93 -6.52 10.13 -18.34
N ASN A 94 -7.57 9.33 -18.49
CA ASN A 94 -7.59 8.15 -19.38
C ASN A 94 -8.85 8.05 -20.27
N PRO A 95 -9.28 9.12 -20.98
CA PRO A 95 -10.56 9.12 -21.68
C PRO A 95 -10.71 7.98 -22.70
N ASP A 96 -9.62 7.58 -23.36
CA ASP A 96 -9.66 6.57 -24.42
C ASP A 96 -9.63 5.11 -23.92
N LYS A 97 -9.44 4.88 -22.60
CA LYS A 97 -9.35 3.54 -22.00
C LYS A 97 -10.58 3.16 -21.17
N MET A 98 -11.45 4.12 -20.88
CA MET A 98 -12.61 3.92 -20.01
C MET A 98 -13.62 2.96 -20.64
N ASN A 99 -14.33 2.22 -19.79
CA ASN A 99 -15.53 1.49 -20.18
C ASN A 99 -16.75 2.01 -19.40
N SER A 100 -17.93 1.44 -19.70
CA SER A 100 -19.20 1.86 -19.09
C SER A 100 -19.23 1.75 -17.56
N THR A 101 -18.39 0.92 -16.95
CA THR A 101 -18.35 0.75 -15.49
C THR A 101 -17.62 1.89 -14.80
N ASP A 102 -16.72 2.62 -15.47
CA ASP A 102 -15.88 3.62 -14.80
C ASP A 102 -16.69 4.85 -14.36
N PRO A 103 -17.55 5.46 -15.20
CA PRO A 103 -18.45 6.53 -14.76
C PRO A 103 -19.49 6.06 -13.72
N MET A 104 -19.95 4.80 -13.81
CA MET A 104 -20.87 4.24 -12.80
C MET A 104 -20.19 4.10 -11.44
N ASN A 105 -18.95 3.63 -11.42
CA ASN A 105 -18.16 3.51 -10.21
C ASN A 105 -17.77 4.86 -9.62
N GLU A 106 -17.53 5.88 -10.46
CA GLU A 106 -17.36 7.25 -9.99
C GLU A 106 -18.60 7.74 -9.23
N ARG A 107 -19.78 7.65 -9.84
CA ARG A 107 -21.04 8.03 -9.19
C ARG A 107 -21.23 7.28 -7.88
N GLN A 108 -20.94 5.98 -7.87
CA GLN A 108 -21.05 5.14 -6.70
C GLN A 108 -20.08 5.55 -5.57
N SER A 109 -18.83 5.88 -5.90
CA SER A 109 -17.84 6.34 -4.93
C SER A 109 -18.18 7.73 -4.38
N CYS A 110 -18.83 8.58 -5.17
CA CYS A 110 -19.11 9.97 -4.80
C CYS A 110 -20.51 10.21 -4.19
N ARG A 111 -21.42 9.22 -4.22
CA ARG A 111 -22.85 9.39 -3.90
C ARG A 111 -23.18 9.88 -2.48
N ASN A 112 -22.29 9.65 -1.51
CA ASN A 112 -22.55 9.91 -0.09
C ASN A 112 -21.73 11.07 0.49
N LEU A 113 -21.02 11.81 -0.36
CA LEU A 113 -20.15 12.89 0.10
C LEU A 113 -20.96 14.11 0.54
N ASP A 114 -20.58 14.69 1.67
CA ASP A 114 -21.03 16.03 2.04
C ASP A 114 -20.26 17.13 1.27
N PHE A 115 -20.69 18.38 1.41
CA PHE A 115 -20.06 19.52 0.71
C PHE A 115 -18.57 19.70 1.04
N LYS A 116 -18.15 19.42 2.27
CA LYS A 116 -16.72 19.55 2.64
C LYS A 116 -15.93 18.42 2.01
N GLN A 117 -16.47 17.22 2.00
CA GLN A 117 -15.83 16.08 1.34
C GLN A 117 -15.72 16.29 -0.17
N ASP A 118 -16.73 16.84 -0.83
CA ASP A 118 -16.65 17.17 -2.26
C ASP A 118 -15.59 18.25 -2.54
N GLU A 119 -15.47 19.26 -1.69
CA GLU A 119 -14.37 20.24 -1.79
C GLU A 119 -12.99 19.57 -1.67
N GLU A 120 -12.83 18.65 -0.72
CA GLU A 120 -11.59 17.87 -0.55
C GLU A 120 -11.31 16.94 -1.74
N VAL A 121 -12.35 16.36 -2.36
CA VAL A 121 -12.21 15.61 -3.61
C VAL A 121 -11.54 16.46 -4.68
N TRP A 122 -12.04 17.68 -4.90
CA TRP A 122 -11.47 18.57 -5.90
C TRP A 122 -10.06 19.03 -5.57
N LYS A 123 -9.73 19.25 -4.28
CA LYS A 123 -8.34 19.52 -3.86
C LYS A 123 -7.39 18.38 -4.22
N ILE A 124 -7.82 17.13 -4.04
CA ILE A 124 -7.02 15.96 -4.43
C ILE A 124 -6.89 15.88 -5.96
N VAL A 125 -7.99 16.05 -6.70
CA VAL A 125 -7.99 16.03 -8.17
C VAL A 125 -7.02 17.07 -8.73
N TYR A 126 -7.12 18.33 -8.29
CA TYR A 126 -6.25 19.42 -8.74
C TYR A 126 -4.80 19.26 -8.30
N ARG A 127 -4.53 18.53 -7.21
CA ARG A 127 -3.15 18.21 -6.81
C ARG A 127 -2.51 17.20 -7.76
N TYR A 128 -3.21 16.15 -8.15
CA TYR A 128 -2.59 15.00 -8.83
C TYR A 128 -2.71 15.01 -10.35
N LEU A 129 -3.74 15.65 -10.94
CA LEU A 129 -3.84 15.76 -12.40
C LEU A 129 -2.59 16.41 -13.03
N PRO A 130 -2.05 17.54 -12.51
CA PRO A 130 -0.83 18.14 -13.07
C PRO A 130 0.38 17.20 -13.05
N LEU A 131 0.52 16.37 -12.00
CA LEU A 131 1.62 15.40 -11.90
C LEU A 131 1.49 14.27 -12.93
N ILE A 132 0.26 13.87 -13.23
CA ILE A 132 -0.02 12.90 -14.30
C ILE A 132 0.29 13.51 -15.67
N ASP A 133 -0.11 14.77 -15.90
CA ASP A 133 0.17 15.47 -17.16
C ASP A 133 1.68 15.68 -17.35
N GLU A 134 2.41 15.98 -16.28
CA GLU A 134 3.87 16.04 -16.30
C GLU A 134 4.49 14.67 -16.62
N ALA A 135 4.02 13.59 -16.00
CA ALA A 135 4.48 12.24 -16.31
C ALA A 135 4.20 11.86 -17.78
N LYS A 136 3.05 12.26 -18.33
CA LYS A 136 2.73 12.09 -19.76
C LYS A 136 3.69 12.88 -20.65
N ALA A 137 3.94 14.15 -20.33
CA ALA A 137 4.84 15.01 -21.08
C ALA A 137 6.29 14.50 -21.11
N LYS A 138 6.73 13.88 -20.01
CA LYS A 138 8.06 13.24 -19.92
C LYS A 138 8.14 11.86 -20.56
N GLY A 139 7.02 11.29 -21.02
CA GLY A 139 6.96 9.91 -21.51
C GLY A 139 7.15 8.86 -20.42
N GLU A 140 6.91 9.21 -19.15
CA GLU A 140 6.99 8.31 -17.99
C GLU A 140 5.63 7.64 -17.67
N TYR A 141 4.55 8.09 -18.32
CA TYR A 141 3.20 7.59 -18.09
C TYR A 141 2.92 6.30 -18.85
N MET A 142 2.49 5.26 -18.13
CA MET A 142 2.12 3.94 -18.64
C MET A 142 3.22 3.29 -19.50
N VAL A 143 4.49 3.53 -19.15
CA VAL A 143 5.63 2.90 -19.80
C VAL A 143 5.62 1.41 -19.51
N LYS A 144 5.74 0.59 -20.56
CA LYS A 144 5.93 -0.85 -20.41
C LYS A 144 7.26 -1.08 -19.71
N LYS A 145 7.22 -1.64 -18.49
CA LYS A 145 8.42 -2.13 -17.83
C LYS A 145 8.76 -3.46 -18.49
N ASP A 146 9.95 -3.56 -19.07
CA ASP A 146 10.45 -4.85 -19.53
C ASP A 146 10.55 -5.75 -18.30
N VAL A 147 9.79 -6.84 -18.30
CA VAL A 147 9.86 -7.85 -17.25
C VAL A 147 11.20 -8.53 -17.42
N GLU A 148 12.16 -8.27 -16.52
CA GLU A 148 13.33 -9.14 -16.41
C GLU A 148 12.80 -10.57 -16.23
N PRO A 149 13.21 -11.54 -17.06
CA PRO A 149 12.72 -12.90 -16.94
C PRO A 149 13.09 -13.38 -15.53
N GLU A 150 12.09 -13.76 -14.73
CA GLU A 150 12.32 -14.50 -13.50
C GLU A 150 13.28 -15.65 -13.84
N SER A 151 14.42 -15.69 -13.16
CA SER A 151 15.40 -16.77 -13.31
C SER A 151 14.70 -18.09 -13.01
N ASN A 152 14.34 -18.82 -14.07
CA ASN A 152 13.81 -20.18 -14.00
C ASN A 152 14.94 -21.18 -13.77
N GLU A 153 16.00 -20.82 -13.03
CA GLU A 153 16.98 -21.81 -12.62
C GLU A 153 16.36 -22.72 -11.56
N PRO A 154 16.16 -24.02 -11.85
CA PRO A 154 15.63 -24.94 -10.86
C PRO A 154 16.60 -25.01 -9.68
N ILE A 155 16.08 -24.76 -8.47
CA ILE A 155 16.81 -25.02 -7.23
C ILE A 155 16.95 -26.54 -7.12
N ILE A 156 18.12 -27.08 -7.49
CA ILE A 156 18.47 -28.48 -7.25
C ILE A 156 18.76 -28.61 -5.75
N ILE A 157 17.85 -29.25 -5.02
CA ILE A 157 18.07 -29.63 -3.62
C ILE A 157 18.71 -31.03 -3.65
N ASP A 158 20.02 -31.09 -3.42
CA ASP A 158 20.73 -32.36 -3.26
C ASP A 158 20.39 -32.95 -1.87
N VAL A 159 19.65 -34.05 -1.86
CA VAL A 159 19.33 -34.81 -0.65
C VAL A 159 20.29 -35.99 -0.60
N THR A 160 21.44 -35.80 0.04
CA THR A 160 22.32 -36.91 0.42
C THR A 160 21.81 -37.55 1.71
N GLU A 161 21.45 -38.84 1.64
CA GLU A 161 21.13 -39.74 2.77
C GLU A 161 22.31 -39.95 3.74
#